data_AF-A0A9W7W7C9-F1
#
_entry.id   AF-A0A9W7W7C9-F1
#
_cell.length_a   1.000
_cell.length_b   1.000
_cell.length_c   1.000
_cell.angle_alpha   90.00
_cell.angle_beta   90.00
_cell.angle_gamma   90.00
#
_symmetry.space_group_name_H-M   'P 1'
#
loop_
_entity.id
_entity.type
_entity.pdbx_description
1 polymer ?
#
loop_
_entity_poly.entity_id
_entity_poly.type
_entity_poly.pdbx_seq_one_letter_code
_entity_poly.pdbx_strand_id
1 'polypeptide(L)'
;MAAKIIEEFRKTQQTSPDKVDYEYSELLLYQNQVLREAGLMREALEHLTTYEKQICDKLAVEETKGELLLSLERYEEAADVYRRLQERNPENWSYYHGLEKAFKPASVDEKLKIYEDAWEKYPKGLVPRRLPLSFLS
;
A
#
# COMPACT_ATOMS: atom_id res chain seq x y z
N MET A 1 13.02 21.48 0.48
CA MET A 1 13.35 22.12 1.77
C MET A 1 12.82 21.30 2.95
N ALA A 2 11.53 20.96 2.98
CA ALA A 2 10.91 20.18 4.06
C ALA A 2 11.58 18.81 4.34
N ALA A 3 11.80 17.99 3.30
CA ALA A 3 12.41 16.66 3.47
C ALA A 3 13.79 16.69 4.17
N LYS A 4 14.62 17.71 3.90
CA LYS A 4 15.94 17.87 4.53
C LYS A 4 15.83 18.21 6.02
N ILE A 5 14.90 19.08 6.38
CA ILE A 5 14.68 19.47 7.79
C ILE A 5 14.19 18.26 8.59
N ILE A 6 13.24 17.51 8.04
CA ILE A 6 12.71 16.30 8.68
C ILE A 6 13.78 15.23 8.83
N GLU A 7 14.63 15.04 7.81
CA GLU A 7 15.76 14.10 7.86
C GLU A 7 16.78 14.47 8.94
N GLU A 8 17.17 15.74 9.05
CA GLU A 8 18.08 16.18 10.11
C GLU A 8 17.44 16.04 11.49
N PHE A 9 16.14 16.39 11.64
CA PHE A 9 15.42 16.18 12.88
C PHE A 9 15.35 14.69 13.27
N ARG A 10 15.04 13.80 12.33
CA ARG A 10 15.02 12.35 12.57
C ARG A 10 16.37 11.84 13.10
N LYS A 11 17.50 12.32 12.56
CA LYS A 11 18.84 11.93 13.04
C LYS A 11 19.11 12.33 14.49
N THR A 12 18.44 13.36 15.01
CA THR A 12 18.58 13.78 16.42
C THR A 12 17.79 12.89 17.38
N GLN A 13 16.79 12.16 16.89
CA GLN A 13 15.99 11.25 17.70
C GLN A 13 16.80 9.99 18.01
N GLN A 14 17.13 9.80 19.29
CA GLN A 14 17.74 8.56 19.79
C GLN A 14 16.64 7.56 20.13
N THR A 15 16.28 6.72 19.16
CA THR A 15 15.33 5.63 19.37
C THR A 15 16.07 4.31 19.34
N SER A 16 15.90 3.47 20.37
CA SER A 16 16.41 2.10 20.33
C SER A 16 15.75 1.35 19.18
N PRO A 17 16.50 0.69 18.28
CA PRO A 17 15.93 0.04 17.09
C PRO A 17 14.91 -1.06 17.42
N ASP A 18 14.96 -1.61 18.64
CA ASP A 18 14.06 -2.68 19.11
C ASP A 18 12.77 -2.15 19.76
N LYS A 19 12.68 -0.85 20.07
CA LYS A 19 11.48 -0.24 20.66
C LYS A 19 10.74 0.56 19.59
N VAL A 20 9.55 0.09 19.25
CA VAL A 20 8.63 0.86 18.40
C VAL A 20 8.02 1.96 19.25
N ASP A 21 8.47 3.20 19.03
CA ASP A 21 7.88 4.39 19.63
C ASP A 21 6.80 4.94 18.67
N TYR A 22 5.62 5.25 19.21
CA TYR A 22 4.50 5.72 18.41
C TYR A 22 4.80 7.07 17.74
N GLU A 23 5.36 8.03 18.47
CA GLU A 23 5.67 9.36 17.92
C GLU A 23 6.73 9.27 16.82
N TYR A 24 7.71 8.38 17.02
CA TYR A 24 8.74 8.12 16.02
C TYR A 24 8.18 7.41 14.78
N SER A 25 7.26 6.47 14.95
CA SER A 25 6.54 5.82 13.86
C SER A 25 5.78 6.83 12.99
N GLU A 26 5.03 7.74 13.63
CA GLU A 26 4.29 8.79 12.92
C GLU A 26 5.23 9.76 12.19
N LEU A 27 6.36 10.13 12.80
CA LEU A 27 7.39 10.94 12.15
C LEU A 27 7.92 10.28 10.87
N LEU A 28 8.16 8.96 10.90
CA LEU A 28 8.64 8.20 9.75
C LEU A 28 7.59 8.17 8.63
N LEU A 29 6.32 7.94 8.95
CA LEU A 29 5.24 7.96 7.97
C LEU A 29 5.07 9.35 7.35
N TYR A 30 5.15 10.41 8.16
CA TYR A 30 5.10 11.78 7.68
C TYR A 30 6.28 12.12 6.78
N GLN A 31 7.50 11.70 7.14
CA GLN A 31 8.67 11.85 6.26
C GLN A 31 8.44 11.15 4.91
N ASN A 32 7.86 9.95 4.94
CA ASN A 32 7.54 9.19 3.72
C ASN A 32 6.53 9.93 2.84
N GLN A 33 5.47 10.49 3.45
CA GLN A 33 4.48 11.29 2.74
C GLN A 33 5.12 12.51 2.05
N VAL A 34 6.02 13.22 2.72
CA VAL A 34 6.72 14.37 2.12
C VAL A 34 7.59 13.95 0.92
N LEU A 35 8.22 12.77 0.96
CA LEU A 35 8.97 12.24 -0.19
C LEU A 35 8.03 11.91 -1.36
N ARG A 36 6.87 11.32 -1.08
CA ARG A 36 5.84 10.98 -2.08
C ARG A 36 5.27 12.23 -2.76
N GLU A 37 4.91 13.24 -1.98
CA GLU A 37 4.40 14.51 -2.50
C GLU A 37 5.46 15.26 -3.33
N ALA A 38 6.75 15.07 -3.01
CA ALA A 38 7.86 15.59 -3.81
C ALA A 38 8.12 14.80 -5.10
N GLY A 39 7.38 13.71 -5.36
CA GLY A 39 7.56 12.85 -6.53
C GLY A 39 8.74 11.88 -6.42
N LEU A 40 9.39 11.77 -5.27
CA LEU A 40 10.58 10.94 -5.03
C LEU A 40 10.16 9.50 -4.68
N MET A 41 9.46 8.84 -5.60
CA MET A 41 8.80 7.53 -5.33
C MET A 41 9.80 6.42 -4.98
N ARG A 42 10.99 6.40 -5.61
CA ARG A 42 12.03 5.42 -5.31
C ARG A 42 12.58 5.60 -3.90
N GLU A 43 12.91 6.84 -3.54
CA GLU A 43 13.41 7.18 -2.21
C GLU A 43 12.36 6.91 -1.13
N ALA A 44 11.09 7.20 -1.40
CA ALA A 44 9.99 6.87 -0.51
C ALA A 44 9.88 5.35 -0.28
N LEU A 45 10.03 4.53 -1.31
CA LEU A 45 9.95 3.07 -1.15
C LEU A 45 11.14 2.51 -0.35
N GLU A 46 12.35 3.01 -0.61
CA GLU A 46 13.57 2.65 0.12
C GLU A 46 13.48 3.07 1.59
N HIS A 47 13.00 4.29 1.85
CA HIS A 47 12.76 4.80 3.20
C HIS A 47 11.75 3.91 3.95
N LEU A 48 10.60 3.62 3.33
CA LEU A 48 9.55 2.80 3.94
C LEU A 48 10.05 1.41 4.30
N THR A 49 10.80 0.77 3.40
CA THR A 49 11.35 -0.57 3.60
C THR A 49 12.42 -0.59 4.70
N THR A 50 13.24 0.46 4.76
CA THR A 50 14.31 0.57 5.78
C THR A 50 13.73 0.72 7.19
N TYR A 51 12.65 1.49 7.33
CA TYR A 51 12.07 1.83 8.63
C TYR A 51 10.82 1.03 8.99
N GLU A 52 10.37 0.10 8.15
CA GLU A 52 9.16 -0.72 8.34
C GLU A 52 9.09 -1.35 9.75
N LYS A 53 10.20 -1.84 10.29
CA LYS A 53 10.24 -2.45 11.63
C LYS A 53 9.95 -1.46 12.76
N GLN A 54 10.27 -0.19 12.56
CA GLN A 54 10.10 0.91 13.52
C GLN A 54 8.76 1.63 13.38
N ILE A 55 7.96 1.28 12.37
CA ILE A 55 6.61 1.82 12.17
C ILE A 55 5.59 0.86 12.80
N CYS A 56 4.75 1.34 13.72
CA CYS A 56 3.73 0.51 14.35
C CYS A 56 2.52 0.29 13.44
N ASP A 57 2.16 1.28 12.62
CA ASP A 57 1.04 1.16 11.69
C ASP A 57 1.43 0.34 10.46
N LYS A 58 1.27 -0.98 10.58
CA LYS A 58 1.53 -1.92 9.49
C LYS A 58 0.55 -1.78 8.33
N LEU A 59 -0.65 -1.26 8.58
CA LEU A 59 -1.63 -1.05 7.51
C LEU A 59 -1.17 0.09 6.61
N ALA A 60 -0.83 1.24 7.20
CA ALA A 60 -0.31 2.39 6.45
C ALA A 60 0.95 2.04 5.66
N VAL A 61 1.83 1.19 6.22
CA VAL A 61 3.01 0.68 5.50
C VAL A 61 2.62 -0.13 4.27
N GLU A 62 1.76 -1.14 4.40
CA GLU A 62 1.39 -1.98 3.26
C GLU A 62 0.59 -1.20 2.20
N GLU A 63 -0.33 -0.32 2.60
CA GLU A 63 -1.07 0.55 1.66
C GLU A 63 -0.12 1.48 0.90
N THR A 64 0.77 2.17 1.61
CA THR A 64 1.76 3.07 0.99
C THR A 64 2.71 2.31 0.08
N LYS A 65 3.15 1.11 0.48
CA LYS A 65 4.02 0.24 -0.33
C LYS A 65 3.33 -0.17 -1.63
N GLY A 66 2.06 -0.55 -1.59
CA GLY A 66 1.28 -0.89 -2.78
C GLY A 66 1.18 0.29 -3.76
N GLU A 67 0.87 1.47 -3.26
CA GLU A 67 0.78 2.70 -4.08
C GLU A 67 2.13 3.09 -4.71
N LEU A 68 3.22 2.99 -3.94
CA LEU A 68 4.58 3.26 -4.42
C LEU A 68 5.00 2.27 -5.50
N LEU A 69 4.74 0.98 -5.31
CA LEU A 69 5.07 -0.06 -6.30
C LEU A 69 4.30 0.13 -7.60
N LEU A 70 3.00 0.49 -7.53
CA LEU A 70 2.22 0.85 -8.73
C LEU A 70 2.82 2.07 -9.44
N SER A 71 3.20 3.10 -8.69
CA SER A 71 3.80 4.33 -9.24
C SER A 71 5.16 4.09 -9.89
N LEU A 72 5.88 3.06 -9.45
CA LEU A 72 7.17 2.62 -10.00
C LEU A 72 7.03 1.52 -11.06
N GLU A 73 5.80 1.20 -11.49
CA GLU A 73 5.50 0.16 -12.47
C GLU A 73 5.96 -1.25 -12.07
N ARG A 74 6.16 -1.49 -10.76
CA ARG A 74 6.51 -2.79 -10.18
C ARG A 74 5.25 -3.61 -9.90
N TYR A 75 4.57 -4.00 -10.98
CA TYR A 75 3.22 -4.55 -10.92
C TYR A 75 3.08 -5.87 -10.17
N GLU A 76 4.02 -6.80 -10.34
CA GLU A 76 3.96 -8.11 -9.67
C GLU A 76 4.02 -7.96 -8.15
N GLU A 77 4.96 -7.16 -7.66
CA GLU A 77 5.10 -6.90 -6.22
C GLU A 77 3.92 -6.10 -5.65
N ALA A 78 3.38 -5.15 -6.44
CA ALA A 78 2.17 -4.43 -6.06
C ALA A 78 0.98 -5.39 -5.92
N ALA A 79 0.83 -6.36 -6.83
CA ALA A 79 -0.23 -7.35 -6.77
C ALA A 79 -0.14 -8.18 -5.49
N ASP A 80 1.06 -8.61 -5.09
CA ASP A 80 1.25 -9.36 -3.85
C ASP A 80 0.93 -8.55 -2.60
N VAL A 81 1.25 -7.26 -2.58
CA VAL A 81 0.85 -6.34 -1.49
C VAL A 81 -0.68 -6.23 -1.43
N TYR A 82 -1.34 -5.95 -2.55
CA TYR A 82 -2.80 -5.80 -2.54
C TYR A 82 -3.55 -7.10 -2.23
N ARG A 83 -3.00 -8.27 -2.59
CA ARG A 83 -3.54 -9.57 -2.14
C ARG A 83 -3.47 -9.72 -0.62
N ARG A 84 -2.37 -9.33 0.02
CA ARG A 84 -2.26 -9.33 1.50
C ARG A 84 -3.23 -8.32 2.14
N LEU A 85 -3.39 -7.15 1.53
CA LEU A 85 -4.37 -6.16 1.98
C LEU A 85 -5.81 -6.68 1.88
N GLN A 86 -6.17 -7.39 0.81
CA GLN A 86 -7.47 -8.08 0.69
C GLN A 86 -7.65 -9.17 1.75
N GLU A 87 -6.61 -9.95 2.06
CA GLU A 87 -6.67 -10.92 3.17
C GLU A 87 -6.94 -10.25 4.52
N ARG A 88 -6.37 -9.06 4.73
CA ARG A 88 -6.58 -8.28 5.95
C ARG A 88 -7.99 -7.68 6.01
N ASN A 89 -8.51 -7.16 4.90
CA ASN A 89 -9.86 -6.62 4.82
C ASN A 89 -10.44 -6.78 3.39
N PRO A 90 -11.23 -7.83 3.13
CA PRO A 90 -11.82 -8.08 1.81
C PRO A 90 -12.99 -7.13 1.50
N GLU A 91 -13.45 -6.31 2.44
CA GLU A 91 -14.52 -5.34 2.22
C GLU A 91 -13.97 -3.94 1.85
N ASN A 92 -12.66 -3.78 1.65
CA ASN A 92 -12.10 -2.53 1.16
C ASN A 92 -11.99 -2.54 -0.37
N TRP A 93 -12.89 -1.80 -1.02
CA TRP A 93 -12.93 -1.60 -2.47
C TRP A 93 -11.62 -1.08 -3.08
N SER A 94 -10.84 -0.28 -2.35
CA SER A 94 -9.60 0.30 -2.85
C SER A 94 -8.55 -0.77 -3.19
N TYR A 95 -8.53 -1.91 -2.49
CA TYR A 95 -7.56 -2.97 -2.74
C TYR A 95 -7.85 -3.73 -4.04
N TYR A 96 -9.13 -3.87 -4.39
CA TYR A 96 -9.54 -4.41 -5.69
C TYR A 96 -9.07 -3.50 -6.82
N HIS A 97 -9.28 -2.19 -6.69
CA HIS A 97 -8.76 -1.23 -7.67
C HIS A 97 -7.23 -1.22 -7.74
N GLY A 98 -6.54 -1.43 -6.61
CA GLY A 98 -5.09 -1.64 -6.58
C GLY A 98 -4.66 -2.86 -7.41
N LEU A 99 -5.35 -3.99 -7.25
CA LEU A 99 -5.11 -5.19 -8.06
C LEU A 99 -5.42 -5.00 -9.53
N GLU A 100 -6.50 -4.28 -9.87
CA GLU A 100 -6.81 -3.96 -11.27
C GLU A 100 -5.69 -3.14 -11.90
N LYS A 101 -5.17 -2.14 -11.19
CA LYS A 101 -4.02 -1.33 -11.65
C LYS A 101 -2.74 -2.16 -11.78
N ALA A 102 -2.56 -3.16 -10.91
CA ALA A 102 -1.42 -4.05 -10.95
C ALA A 102 -1.50 -5.01 -12.15
N PHE A 103 -2.62 -5.73 -12.31
CA PHE A 103 -2.76 -6.72 -13.37
C PHE A 103 -3.01 -6.12 -14.76
N LYS A 104 -3.53 -4.90 -14.84
CA LYS A 104 -3.90 -4.23 -16.10
C LYS A 104 -4.70 -5.15 -17.04
N PRO A 105 -5.87 -5.66 -16.61
CA PRO A 105 -6.67 -6.57 -17.42
C PRO A 105 -7.05 -5.89 -18.75
N ALA A 106 -6.85 -6.60 -19.86
CA ALA A 106 -7.14 -6.10 -21.20
C ALA A 106 -8.63 -6.28 -21.57
N SER A 107 -9.28 -7.27 -20.98
CA SER A 107 -10.68 -7.62 -21.22
C SER A 107 -11.53 -7.51 -19.95
N VAL A 108 -12.84 -7.42 -20.14
CA VAL A 108 -13.82 -7.47 -19.05
C VAL A 108 -13.77 -8.82 -18.32
N ASP A 109 -13.53 -9.91 -19.05
CA ASP A 109 -13.40 -11.26 -18.48
C ASP A 109 -12.17 -11.39 -17.57
N GLU A 110 -11.02 -10.86 -17.99
CA GLU A 110 -9.82 -10.83 -17.14
C GLU A 110 -10.02 -10.00 -15.88
N LYS A 111 -10.72 -8.86 -16.01
CA LYS A 111 -11.06 -8.02 -14.87
C LYS A 111 -12.03 -8.75 -13.93
N LEU A 112 -13.03 -9.44 -14.47
CA LEU A 112 -13.99 -10.25 -13.69
C LEU A 112 -13.28 -11.34 -12.89
N LYS A 113 -12.28 -12.01 -13.49
CA LYS A 113 -11.51 -13.07 -12.84
C LYS A 113 -10.87 -12.66 -11.51
N ILE A 114 -10.42 -11.40 -11.39
CA ILE A 114 -9.87 -10.85 -10.13
C ILE A 114 -10.91 -10.92 -9.01
N TYR A 115 -12.18 -10.68 -9.33
CA TYR A 115 -13.28 -10.72 -8.38
C TYR A 115 -13.79 -12.13 -8.12
N GLU A 116 -13.77 -13.00 -9.13
CA GLU A 116 -14.10 -14.43 -8.99
C GLU A 116 -13.15 -15.12 -8.01
N ASP A 117 -11.84 -14.90 -8.14
CA ASP A 117 -10.82 -15.42 -7.21
C ASP A 117 -11.12 -14.95 -5.77
N ALA A 118 -11.60 -13.71 -5.61
CA ALA A 118 -12.00 -13.17 -4.32
C ALA A 118 -13.34 -13.74 -3.81
N TRP A 119 -14.27 -14.15 -4.68
CA TRP A 119 -15.53 -14.81 -4.27
C TRP A 119 -15.27 -16.18 -3.67
N GLU A 120 -14.38 -16.94 -4.30
CA GLU A 120 -14.01 -18.27 -3.81
C GLU A 120 -13.32 -18.18 -2.44
N LYS A 121 -12.43 -17.19 -2.29
CA LYS A 121 -11.68 -16.98 -1.04
C LYS A 121 -12.52 -16.34 0.07
N TYR A 122 -13.43 -15.42 -0.27
CA TYR A 122 -14.26 -14.67 0.66
C TYR A 122 -15.75 -14.84 0.30
N PRO A 123 -16.35 -16.03 0.52
CA PRO A 123 -17.71 -16.32 0.05
C PRO A 123 -18.79 -15.45 0.69
N LYS A 124 -18.52 -14.89 1.87
CA LYS A 124 -19.41 -13.96 2.59
C LYS A 124 -19.18 -12.50 2.23
N GLY A 125 -18.16 -12.20 1.42
CA GLY A 125 -17.78 -10.84 1.09
C GLY A 125 -18.77 -10.18 0.14
N LEU A 126 -19.19 -8.95 0.45
CA LEU A 126 -20.18 -8.22 -0.34
C LEU A 126 -19.51 -7.41 -1.44
N VAL A 127 -18.42 -6.72 -1.10
CA VAL A 127 -17.67 -5.86 -2.02
C VAL A 127 -17.21 -6.59 -3.29
N PRO A 128 -16.52 -7.75 -3.22
CA PRO A 128 -16.10 -8.43 -4.45
C PRO A 128 -17.27 -8.84 -5.34
N ARG A 129 -18.47 -9.11 -4.79
CA ARG A 129 -19.67 -9.43 -5.59
C ARG A 129 -20.35 -8.20 -6.17
N ARG A 130 -20.29 -7.08 -5.45
CA ARG A 130 -20.97 -5.83 -5.83
C ARG A 130 -20.20 -5.03 -6.87
N LEU A 131 -18.87 -5.03 -6.81
CA LEU A 131 -18.01 -4.22 -7.69
C LEU A 131 -18.12 -4.63 -9.17
N PRO A 132 -18.14 -5.92 -9.56
CA PRO A 132 -18.31 -6.33 -10.95
C PRO A 132 -19.57 -5.79 -11.63
N LEU A 133 -20.65 -5.63 -10.89
CA LEU A 133 -21.91 -5.07 -11.40
C LEU A 133 -21.78 -3.62 -11.90
N SER A 134 -20.69 -2.93 -11.60
CA SER A 134 -20.45 -1.57 -12.10
C SER A 134 -19.93 -1.51 -13.54
N PHE A 135 -19.37 -2.59 -14.07
CA PHE A 135 -18.76 -2.64 -15.41
C PHE A 135 -19.28 -3.77 -16.29
N LEU A 136 -20.13 -4.66 -15.77
CA LEU A 136 -20.82 -5.72 -16.51
C LEU A 136 -22.14 -5.26 -17.15
N SER A 137 -22.40 -3.95 -17.20
CA SER A 137 -23.63 -3.36 -17.75
C SER A 137 -23.71 -3.44 -19.27
#